data_AF-A0A967TI79-F1
#
_entry.id   AF-A0A967TI79-F1
#
_cell.length_a   1.000
_cell.length_b   1.000
_cell.length_c   1.000
_cell.angle_alpha   90.00
_cell.angle_beta   90.00
_cell.angle_gamma   90.00
#
_symmetry.space_group_name_H-M   'P 1'
#
loop_
_entity.id
_entity.type
_entity.pdbx_description
1 polymer ?
#
loop_
_entity_poly.entity_id
_entity_poly.type
_entity_poly.pdbx_seq_one_letter_code
_entity_poly.pdbx_strand_id
1 'polypeptide(L)' 'ARVTLEGHADERGTREYNLGLGERRGNAVSGILSAGGARGSQLNTVSYGEERPTCRV' A
#
# COMPACT_ATOMS: atom_id res chain seq x y z
N ALA A 1 10.66 -14.12 -8.64
CA ALA A 1 9.59 -13.86 -7.65
C ALA A 1 9.09 -12.43 -7.82
N ARG A 2 7.77 -12.22 -7.72
CA ARG A 2 7.10 -10.92 -7.77
C ARG A 2 6.30 -10.75 -6.47
N VAL A 3 6.31 -9.55 -5.90
CA VAL A 3 5.66 -9.22 -4.62
C VAL A 3 4.71 -8.04 -4.84
N THR A 4 3.51 -8.14 -4.27
CA THR A 4 2.55 -7.03 -4.23
C THR A 4 2.55 -6.39 -2.85
N LEU A 5 2.68 -5.07 -2.80
CA LEU A 5 2.63 -4.24 -1.61
C LEU A 5 1.24 -3.62 -1.55
N GLU A 6 0.43 -4.07 -0.60
CA GLU A 6 -0.96 -3.62 -0.43
C GLU A 6 -1.06 -2.60 0.70
N GLY A 7 -1.55 -1.39 0.38
CA GLY A 7 -1.76 -0.31 1.32
C GLY A 7 -3.20 -0.28 1.84
N HIS A 8 -3.36 -0.36 3.17
CA HIS A 8 -4.65 -0.29 3.86
C HIS A 8 -4.73 0.91 4.82
N ALA A 9 -5.94 1.38 5.06
CA ALA A 9 -6.30 2.41 6.02
C ALA A 9 -7.59 2.01 6.76
N ASP A 10 -7.83 2.65 7.90
CA ASP A 10 -9.12 2.54 8.60
C ASP A 10 -10.16 3.51 8.01
N GLU A 11 -11.40 3.40 8.47
CA GLU A 11 -12.57 4.15 7.97
C GLU A 11 -12.59 5.66 8.31
N ARG A 12 -11.53 6.18 8.94
CA ARG A 12 -11.48 7.60 9.33
C ARG A 12 -11.03 8.43 8.14
N GLY A 13 -11.86 9.41 7.76
CA GLY A 13 -11.57 10.33 6.67
C GLY A 13 -12.40 10.04 5.42
N THR A 14 -11.99 10.59 4.28
CA THR A 14 -12.64 10.29 3.01
C THR A 14 -12.00 9.07 2.35
N ARG A 15 -12.78 8.32 1.58
CA ARG A 15 -12.30 7.20 0.79
C ARG A 15 -11.10 7.58 -0.09
N GLU A 16 -11.17 8.71 -0.77
CA GLU A 16 -10.11 9.20 -1.66
C GLU A 16 -8.83 9.53 -0.87
N TYR A 17 -8.98 10.09 0.33
CA TYR A 17 -7.84 10.33 1.23
C TYR A 17 -7.21 9.00 1.65
N ASN A 18 -8.01 8.02 2.02
CA ASN A 18 -7.55 6.71 2.47
C ASN A 18 -6.88 5.90 1.35
N LEU A 19 -7.41 5.97 0.12
CA LEU A 19 -6.74 5.43 -1.07
C LEU A 19 -5.37 6.08 -1.29
N GLY A 20 -5.29 7.40 -1.28
CA GLY A 20 -4.02 8.11 -1.43
C GLY A 20 -3.04 7.86 -0.29
N LEU A 21 -3.53 7.71 0.94
CA LEU A 21 -2.72 7.37 2.11
C LEU A 21 -2.11 5.97 1.97
N GLY A 22 -2.90 4.98 1.56
CA GLY A 22 -2.41 3.62 1.31
C GLY A 22 -1.37 3.58 0.19
N GLU A 23 -1.56 4.35 -0.89
CA GLU A 23 -0.60 4.44 -1.99
C GLU A 23 0.74 5.04 -1.53
N ARG A 24 0.70 6.15 -0.78
CA ARG A 24 1.92 6.76 -0.21
C ARG A 24 2.67 5.79 0.69
N ARG A 25 1.96 5.04 1.54
CA ARG A 25 2.56 4.02 2.42
C ARG A 25 3.20 2.89 1.61
N GLY A 26 2.51 2.37 0.59
CA GLY A 26 3.04 1.33 -0.28
C GLY A 26 4.29 1.79 -1.04
N ASN A 27 4.30 3.03 -1.54
CA ASN A 27 5.46 3.61 -2.23
C ASN A 27 6.66 3.80 -1.28
N ALA A 28 6.43 4.17 -0.02
CA ALA A 28 7.49 4.26 0.98
C ALA A 28 8.15 2.88 1.22
N VAL A 29 7.35 1.82 1.38
CA VAL A 29 7.86 0.45 1.53
C VAL A 29 8.59 -0.02 0.27
N SER A 30 8.05 0.29 -0.91
CA SER A 30 8.70 -0.01 -2.21
C SER A 30 10.08 0.64 -2.32
N GLY A 31 10.22 1.89 -1.86
CA GLY A 31 11.49 2.60 -1.80
C GLY A 31 12.51 1.92 -0.88
N ILE A 32 12.07 1.48 0.31
CA ILE A 32 12.92 0.75 1.26
C ILE A 32 13.39 -0.59 0.65
N LEU A 33 12.50 -1.34 0.03
CA LEU A 33 12.85 -2.62 -0.62
C LEU A 33 13.80 -2.42 -1.81
N SER A 34 13.58 -1.36 -2.59
CA SER A 34 14.45 -1.00 -3.71
C SER A 34 15.84 -0.61 -3.22
N ALA A 35 15.94 0.14 -2.12
CA ALA A 35 17.23 0.44 -1.47
C ALA A 35 17.93 -0.82 -0.93
N GLY A 36 17.17 -1.85 -0.55
CA GLY A 36 17.68 -3.18 -0.20
C GLY A 36 18.05 -4.08 -1.38
N GLY A 37 17.93 -3.59 -2.62
CA GLY A 37 18.33 -4.32 -3.84
C GLY A 37 17.20 -5.00 -4.60
N ALA A 38 15.93 -4.81 -4.21
CA ALA A 38 14.81 -5.28 -5.01
C ALA A 38 14.72 -4.49 -6.32
N ARG A 39 14.48 -5.18 -7.44
CA ARG A 39 14.25 -4.50 -8.72
C ARG A 39 12.79 -4.05 -8.79
N GLY A 40 12.55 -2.88 -9.39
CA GLY A 40 11.19 -2.38 -9.59
C GLY A 40 10.28 -3.36 -10.35
N SER A 41 10.82 -4.17 -11.26
CA SER A 41 10.07 -5.22 -11.97
C SER A 41 9.54 -6.35 -11.06
N GLN A 42 10.05 -6.44 -9.83
CA GLN A 42 9.64 -7.42 -8.82
C GLN A 42 8.60 -6.87 -7.84
N LEU A 43 8.36 -5.56 -7.84
CA LEU A 43 7.47 -4.90 -6.88
C LEU A 43 6.25 -4.32 -7.60
N ASN A 44 5.08 -4.52 -7.01
CA ASN A 44 3.83 -3.90 -7.47
C ASN A 44 3.14 -3.25 -6.27
N THR A 45 2.84 -1.96 -6.32
CA THR A 45 2.13 -1.27 -5.24
C THR A 45 0.66 -1.12 -5.59
N VAL A 46 -0.23 -1.51 -4.67
CA VAL A 46 -1.69 -1.34 -4.80
C VAL A 46 -2.22 -0.74 -3.50
N SER A 47 -3.14 0.21 -3.59
CA SER A 47 -3.84 0.76 -2.43
C SER A 47 -5.29 0.32 -2.44
N TYR A 48 -5.76 -0.21 -1.31
CA TYR A 48 -7.17 -0.49 -1.08
C TYR A 48 -7.83 0.52 -0.13
N GLY A 49 -7.05 1.41 0.47
CA GLY A 49 -7.55 2.35 1.47
C GLY A 49 -8.37 1.61 2.55
N GLU A 50 -9.59 2.07 2.77
CA GLU A 50 -10.55 1.49 3.73
C GLU A 50 -11.44 0.38 3.13
N GLU A 51 -11.34 0.09 1.83
CA GLU A 51 -12.29 -0.79 1.13
C GLU A 51 -12.13 -2.28 1.45
N ARG A 52 -11.00 -2.67 2.06
CA ARG A 52 -10.70 -4.05 2.49
C ARG A 52 -10.32 -4.09 3.97
N PRO A 53 -11.28 -3.92 4.90
CA PRO A 53 -11.01 -3.95 6.32
C PRO A 53 -10.74 -5.39 6.79
N THR A 54 -9.70 -5.55 7.63
CA THR A 54 -9.36 -6.86 8.21
C THR A 54 -10.21 -7.20 9.43
N CYS A 55 -10.57 -6.19 10.22
CA CYS A 55 -11.48 -6.32 11.36
C CYS A 55 -12.78 -5.59 11.02
N ARG A 56 -13.92 -6.25 11.23
CA ARG A 56 -15.23 -5.58 11.25
C ARG A 56 -15.58 -5.28 12.70
N VAL A 57 -16.12 -4.08 12.93
CA VAL A 57 -16.72 -3.68 14.21
C VAL A 57 -17.95 -4.52 14.55
#